data_AF-A0A2E8JYF5-F1
#
_entry.id   AF-A0A2E8JYF5-F1
#
_cell.length_a   1.000
_cell.length_b   1.000
_cell.length_c   1.000
_cell.angle_alpha   90.00
_cell.angle_beta   90.00
_cell.angle_gamma   90.00
#
_symmetry.space_group_name_H-M   'P 1'
#
loop_
_entity.id
_entity.type
_entity.pdbx_description
1 polymer ?
#
loop_
_entity_poly.entity_id
_entity_poly.type
_entity_poly.pdbx_seq_one_letter_code
_entity_poly.pdbx_strand_id
1 'polypeptide(L)'
;MNKAPLLITAISCCAFSPLGASALADDSQIGACDLIELVTIIDPSESLDPNKQLCQAIQVAWNGLDPERLHTMVIEDQGNEIFCSDGAVNELYPLSPTWIPGTSIDSYEDWGDAISVVCSSHNWLPGPRMLVVFSDECAEGGNDVSFPCNVDEPGTVRCGFEDEQAIDRALLAALNNDVRIIAVATEGACEEVVDEMHRLADGSGGLLLEQSRLEDQSSYGLGVAIRDRIVSLMPDFWSSCCEDFNRDGMVGAADLATILSSWGTEDAAIDLDQSGQVDVGDLGRLLSAWGDCR
;
A
#
# COMPACT_ATOMS: atom_id res chain seq x y z
N MET A 1 1.62 -16.14 37.28
CA MET A 1 2.46 -14.93 37.14
C MET A 1 1.79 -14.06 36.10
N ASN A 2 1.11 -13.01 36.54
CA ASN A 2 0.38 -12.10 35.66
C ASN A 2 1.40 -11.27 34.87
N LYS A 3 1.40 -11.40 33.54
CA LYS A 3 2.07 -10.43 32.67
C LYS A 3 1.20 -9.16 32.66
N ALA A 4 1.80 -8.04 33.04
CA ALA A 4 1.18 -6.73 32.89
C ALA A 4 0.99 -6.43 31.38
N PRO A 5 -0.11 -5.77 30.98
CA PRO A 5 -0.22 -5.27 29.62
C PRO A 5 0.81 -4.15 29.42
N LEU A 6 1.56 -4.23 28.32
CA LEU A 6 2.41 -3.12 27.88
C LEU A 6 1.47 -1.96 27.55
N LEU A 7 1.65 -0.85 28.27
CA LEU A 7 0.99 0.41 27.96
C LEU A 7 1.72 1.02 26.76
N ILE A 8 1.15 0.91 25.56
CA ILE A 8 1.65 1.60 24.38
C ILE A 8 1.33 3.08 24.57
N THR A 9 2.38 3.89 24.68
CA THR A 9 2.26 5.35 24.79
C THR A 9 2.32 5.90 23.37
N ALA A 10 1.20 6.39 22.84
CA ALA A 10 1.19 7.14 21.60
C ALA A 10 1.98 8.45 21.81
N ILE A 11 3.02 8.66 21.00
CA ILE A 11 3.90 9.84 21.08
C ILE A 11 3.49 10.83 19.99
N SER A 12 3.32 12.07 20.44
CA SER A 12 2.84 13.26 19.73
C SER A 12 3.73 13.71 18.56
N CYS A 13 3.08 14.17 17.48
CA CYS A 13 3.70 14.88 16.37
C CYS A 13 4.05 16.32 16.77
N CYS A 14 5.35 16.62 16.90
CA CYS A 14 5.90 17.98 16.92
C CYS A 14 7.42 17.91 16.64
N ALA A 15 7.86 18.33 15.45
CA ALA A 15 8.96 19.29 15.29
C ALA A 15 9.28 19.54 13.80
N PHE A 16 8.96 20.73 13.34
CA PHE A 16 9.76 21.41 12.32
C PHE A 16 11.22 21.48 12.80
N SER A 17 12.18 21.05 11.98
CA SER A 17 13.45 21.77 11.82
C SER A 17 14.11 21.42 10.47
N PRO A 18 14.57 22.44 9.72
CA PRO A 18 15.28 22.25 8.48
C PRO A 18 16.76 21.92 8.75
N LEU A 19 17.39 21.29 7.75
CA LEU A 19 18.82 21.03 7.58
C LEU A 19 19.37 19.76 8.25
N GLY A 20 19.57 18.76 7.39
CA GLY A 20 20.82 17.99 7.35
C GLY A 20 21.04 17.01 8.49
N ALA A 21 20.32 15.87 8.45
CA ALA A 21 20.83 14.61 8.97
C ALA A 21 20.12 13.46 8.23
N SER A 22 20.89 12.45 7.86
CA SER A 22 20.38 11.13 7.47
C SER A 22 19.57 10.56 8.65
N ALA A 23 18.25 10.70 8.60
CA ALA A 23 17.35 10.22 9.63
C ALA A 23 16.62 8.99 9.10
N LEU A 24 16.93 7.84 9.71
CA LEU A 24 16.02 6.70 9.77
C LEU A 24 14.63 7.23 10.09
N ALA A 25 13.60 6.81 9.35
CA ALA A 25 12.22 7.18 9.58
C ALA A 25 11.86 6.87 11.04
N ASP A 26 11.81 7.92 11.87
CA ASP A 26 11.38 7.87 13.24
C ASP A 26 9.94 7.34 13.26
N ASP A 27 9.65 6.37 14.15
CA ASP A 27 8.33 5.74 14.33
C ASP A 27 7.20 6.75 14.70
N SER A 28 7.52 8.05 14.73
CA SER A 28 6.66 9.18 15.05
C SER A 28 6.01 9.85 13.83
N GLN A 29 6.29 9.39 12.60
CA GLN A 29 5.90 10.09 11.36
C GLN A 29 4.55 9.67 10.76
N ILE A 30 3.92 8.59 11.24
CA ILE A 30 2.58 8.19 10.79
C ILE A 30 1.60 8.57 11.89
N GLY A 31 1.03 9.77 11.79
CA GLY A 31 0.12 10.34 12.77
C GLY A 31 -1.34 10.29 12.30
N ALA A 32 -2.26 10.72 13.16
CA ALA A 32 -3.72 10.73 12.98
C ALA A 32 -4.29 11.36 11.70
N CYS A 33 -3.45 12.03 10.93
CA CYS A 33 -3.76 12.64 9.64
C CYS A 33 -3.61 11.68 8.46
N ASP A 34 -2.92 10.58 8.67
CA ASP A 34 -2.47 9.64 7.66
C ASP A 34 -3.49 8.51 7.53
N LEU A 35 -4.71 8.89 7.17
CA LEU A 35 -5.79 7.95 6.88
C LEU A 35 -5.58 7.34 5.49
N ILE A 36 -4.45 6.62 5.34
CA ILE A 36 -4.07 5.88 4.15
C ILE A 36 -4.81 4.56 4.18
N GLU A 37 -5.54 4.27 3.11
CA GLU A 37 -6.00 2.92 2.86
C GLU A 37 -4.94 2.18 2.05
N LEU A 38 -4.45 1.08 2.60
CA LEU A 38 -3.40 0.28 2.02
C LEU A 38 -3.99 -1.07 1.64
N VAL A 39 -4.11 -1.30 0.35
CA VAL A 39 -4.41 -2.62 -0.18
C VAL A 39 -3.10 -3.28 -0.58
N THR A 40 -2.95 -4.56 -0.32
CA THR A 40 -1.78 -5.33 -0.71
C THR A 40 -2.21 -6.50 -1.57
N ILE A 41 -1.55 -6.65 -2.70
CA ILE A 41 -1.70 -7.76 -3.63
C ILE A 41 -0.44 -8.62 -3.51
N ILE A 42 -0.65 -9.91 -3.28
CA ILE A 42 0.41 -10.92 -3.25
C ILE A 42 0.09 -11.97 -4.30
N ASP A 43 1.08 -12.31 -5.11
CA ASP A 43 1.03 -13.44 -6.04
C ASP A 43 1.91 -14.59 -5.52
N PRO A 44 1.35 -15.49 -4.68
CA PRO A 44 2.15 -16.42 -3.89
C PRO A 44 2.62 -17.63 -4.71
N SER A 45 3.51 -17.41 -5.67
CA SER A 45 4.23 -18.50 -6.32
C SER A 45 5.21 -19.17 -5.34
N GLU A 46 5.60 -20.44 -5.59
CA GLU A 46 6.64 -21.10 -4.78
C GLU A 46 7.99 -20.36 -4.84
N SER A 47 8.22 -19.52 -5.87
CA SER A 47 9.42 -18.72 -6.04
C SER A 47 9.37 -17.35 -5.37
N LEU A 48 8.17 -16.78 -5.16
CA LEU A 48 8.01 -15.45 -4.55
C LEU A 48 8.57 -15.39 -3.11
N ASP A 49 8.34 -16.44 -2.32
CA ASP A 49 8.77 -16.47 -0.92
C ASP A 49 9.20 -17.86 -0.42
N PRO A 50 10.25 -18.46 -1.00
CA PRO A 50 10.73 -19.79 -0.64
C PRO A 50 11.15 -19.89 0.84
N ASN A 51 11.39 -18.75 1.51
CA ASN A 51 11.87 -18.66 2.88
C ASN A 51 10.86 -18.06 3.88
N LYS A 52 9.60 -17.80 3.48
CA LYS A 52 8.57 -17.17 4.33
C LYS A 52 8.97 -15.80 4.91
N GLN A 53 9.83 -15.06 4.22
CA GLN A 53 10.30 -13.74 4.62
C GLN A 53 9.31 -12.62 4.29
N LEU A 54 8.47 -12.81 3.27
CA LEU A 54 7.55 -11.79 2.79
C LEU A 54 6.50 -11.44 3.84
N CYS A 55 5.89 -12.44 4.49
CA CYS A 55 4.91 -12.18 5.56
C CYS A 55 5.50 -11.41 6.74
N GLN A 56 6.75 -11.71 7.11
CA GLN A 56 7.43 -10.99 8.18
C GLN A 56 7.75 -9.55 7.77
N ALA A 57 8.18 -9.34 6.52
CA ALA A 57 8.43 -8.01 5.98
C ALA A 57 7.16 -7.16 5.95
N ILE A 58 6.06 -7.76 5.50
CA ILE A 58 4.74 -7.17 5.50
C ILE A 58 4.29 -6.75 6.92
N GLN A 59 4.45 -7.62 7.93
CA GLN A 59 4.15 -7.29 9.32
C GLN A 59 5.00 -6.13 9.84
N VAL A 60 6.28 -6.06 9.45
CA VAL A 60 7.17 -4.94 9.78
C VAL A 60 6.71 -3.65 9.09
N ALA A 61 6.32 -3.72 7.82
CA ALA A 61 5.89 -2.58 7.03
C ALA A 61 4.59 -1.95 7.55
N TRP A 62 3.64 -2.79 7.96
CA TRP A 62 2.33 -2.35 8.47
C TRP A 62 2.31 -1.98 9.95
N ASN A 63 3.41 -2.22 10.67
CA ASN A 63 3.46 -1.93 12.10
C ASN A 63 3.20 -0.45 12.37
N GLY A 64 2.14 -0.15 13.14
CA GLY A 64 1.72 1.21 13.46
C GLY A 64 0.66 1.81 12.52
N LEU A 65 0.29 1.10 11.44
CA LEU A 65 -0.84 1.49 10.58
C LEU A 65 -2.18 1.05 11.20
N ASP A 66 -3.26 1.75 10.84
CA ASP A 66 -4.62 1.44 11.28
C ASP A 66 -5.09 0.09 10.68
N PRO A 67 -5.30 -0.96 11.50
CA PRO A 67 -5.68 -2.28 11.01
C PRO A 67 -7.03 -2.32 10.31
N GLU A 68 -7.93 -1.35 10.53
CA GLU A 68 -9.22 -1.30 9.82
C GLU A 68 -9.08 -0.83 8.37
N ARG A 69 -7.93 -0.24 8.02
CA ARG A 69 -7.61 0.31 6.69
C ARG A 69 -6.53 -0.47 5.94
N LEU A 70 -6.11 -1.60 6.52
CA LEU A 70 -5.20 -2.56 5.90
C LEU A 70 -6.02 -3.69 5.29
N HIS A 71 -5.85 -3.89 3.99
CA HIS A 71 -6.50 -4.98 3.28
C HIS A 71 -5.44 -5.80 2.55
N THR A 72 -5.41 -7.10 2.79
CA THR A 72 -4.55 -8.03 2.04
C THR A 72 -5.42 -8.88 1.13
N MET A 73 -5.07 -8.87 -0.15
CA MET A 73 -5.69 -9.63 -1.22
C MET A 73 -4.63 -10.56 -1.80
N VAL A 74 -5.01 -11.81 -2.01
CA VAL A 74 -4.13 -12.87 -2.53
C VAL A 74 -4.71 -13.35 -3.84
N ILE A 75 -3.87 -13.46 -4.87
CA ILE A 75 -4.32 -13.76 -6.24
C ILE A 75 -4.34 -15.26 -6.51
N GLU A 76 -3.57 -16.06 -5.77
CA GLU A 76 -3.53 -17.50 -5.95
C GLU A 76 -3.55 -18.21 -4.58
N ASP A 77 -4.40 -19.20 -4.38
CA ASP A 77 -4.29 -20.13 -3.25
C ASP A 77 -4.22 -21.56 -3.79
N GLN A 78 -3.01 -22.02 -4.10
CA GLN A 78 -2.74 -23.43 -4.41
C GLN A 78 -2.91 -24.36 -3.18
N GLY A 79 -3.58 -23.91 -2.11
CA GLY A 79 -3.71 -24.63 -0.84
C GLY A 79 -2.44 -24.61 0.00
N ASN A 80 -1.48 -23.75 -0.36
CA ASN A 80 -0.24 -23.50 0.38
C ASN A 80 -0.34 -22.16 1.09
N GLU A 81 -1.06 -22.17 2.21
CA GLU A 81 -1.05 -21.20 3.31
C GLU A 81 0.11 -20.17 3.32
N ILE A 82 0.04 -19.13 2.47
CA ILE A 82 0.76 -17.87 2.71
C ILE A 82 -0.07 -17.07 3.71
N PHE A 83 -0.04 -17.53 4.96
CA PHE A 83 -0.68 -16.87 6.09
C PHE A 83 0.15 -15.64 6.50
N CYS A 84 0.01 -14.55 5.73
CA CYS A 84 0.53 -13.24 6.15
C CYS A 84 -0.46 -12.47 7.05
N SER A 85 -1.70 -12.94 7.23
CA SER A 85 -2.71 -12.26 8.06
C SER A 85 -3.38 -13.18 9.09
N ASP A 86 -3.71 -12.61 10.25
CA ASP A 86 -4.50 -13.26 11.32
C ASP A 86 -6.02 -13.36 10.97
N GLY A 87 -6.37 -13.51 9.68
CA GLY A 87 -7.74 -13.85 9.26
C GLY A 87 -8.55 -12.76 8.54
N ALA A 88 -7.90 -11.75 7.95
CA ALA A 88 -8.55 -10.79 7.05
C ALA A 88 -8.02 -10.93 5.61
N VAL A 89 -7.95 -12.18 5.12
CA VAL A 89 -7.79 -12.42 3.68
C VAL A 89 -9.15 -12.19 3.05
N ASN A 90 -9.32 -11.04 2.40
CA ASN A 90 -10.41 -10.90 1.45
C ASN A 90 -9.93 -11.59 0.17
N GLU A 91 -10.40 -12.81 -0.07
CA GLU A 91 -10.31 -13.38 -1.41
C GLU A 91 -10.90 -12.34 -2.38
N LEU A 92 -10.33 -12.20 -3.59
CA LEU A 92 -10.87 -11.32 -4.64
C LEU A 92 -12.30 -11.70 -5.11
N TYR A 93 -12.94 -12.64 -4.40
CA TYR A 93 -14.32 -13.06 -4.56
C TYR A 93 -15.31 -12.19 -3.77
N PRO A 94 -16.33 -11.57 -4.41
CA PRO A 94 -16.63 -11.50 -5.85
C PRO A 94 -16.68 -10.04 -6.34
N LEU A 95 -15.57 -9.51 -6.85
CA LEU A 95 -15.56 -8.21 -7.53
C LEU A 95 -15.89 -8.32 -9.04
N SER A 96 -15.99 -9.54 -9.61
CA SER A 96 -16.43 -9.77 -10.99
C SER A 96 -17.19 -11.11 -11.16
N PRO A 97 -18.41 -11.12 -11.74
CA PRO A 97 -19.22 -12.33 -11.89
C PRO A 97 -18.88 -13.22 -13.09
N THR A 98 -17.93 -12.86 -13.96
CA THR A 98 -17.67 -13.60 -15.22
C THR A 98 -16.22 -13.98 -15.49
N TRP A 99 -15.25 -13.36 -14.80
CA TRP A 99 -13.83 -13.67 -14.91
C TRP A 99 -13.10 -13.06 -13.71
N ILE A 100 -12.25 -13.85 -13.05
CA ILE A 100 -11.51 -13.46 -11.85
C ILE A 100 -10.05 -13.87 -12.08
N PRO A 101 -9.12 -12.90 -12.11
CA PRO A 101 -7.67 -13.18 -12.12
C PRO A 101 -7.31 -14.19 -11.01
N GLY A 102 -6.58 -15.25 -11.35
CA GLY A 102 -6.01 -16.19 -10.36
C GLY A 102 -6.94 -17.22 -9.68
N THR A 103 -8.17 -17.48 -10.17
CA THR A 103 -9.07 -18.49 -9.55
C THR A 103 -9.27 -19.77 -10.36
N SER A 104 -8.56 -19.94 -11.47
CA SER A 104 -8.49 -21.22 -12.17
C SER A 104 -7.19 -21.92 -11.85
N ILE A 105 -7.26 -23.25 -11.76
CA ILE A 105 -6.20 -24.27 -11.65
C ILE A 105 -5.05 -24.15 -12.70
N ASP A 106 -5.03 -23.08 -13.48
CA ASP A 106 -4.10 -22.85 -14.55
C ASP A 106 -3.08 -21.80 -14.07
N SER A 107 -1.81 -22.16 -14.15
CA SER A 107 -0.61 -21.54 -13.58
C SER A 107 -0.29 -20.14 -14.14
N TYR A 108 -1.23 -19.22 -14.05
CA TYR A 108 -1.14 -17.89 -14.63
C TYR A 108 -1.11 -16.82 -13.53
N GLU A 109 0.06 -16.21 -13.34
CA GLU A 109 0.30 -15.05 -12.48
C GLU A 109 -0.39 -13.84 -13.13
N ASP A 110 -1.53 -13.39 -12.59
CA ASP A 110 -2.39 -12.36 -13.21
C ASP A 110 -2.42 -11.07 -12.36
N TRP A 111 -1.29 -10.73 -11.72
CA TRP A 111 -1.23 -9.58 -10.80
C TRP A 111 -1.54 -8.25 -11.48
N GLY A 112 -1.23 -8.08 -12.77
CA GLY A 112 -1.62 -6.89 -13.53
C GLY A 112 -3.14 -6.72 -13.58
N ASP A 113 -3.88 -7.79 -13.88
CA ASP A 113 -5.33 -7.73 -13.96
C ASP A 113 -6.01 -7.66 -12.60
N ALA A 114 -5.43 -8.31 -11.59
CA ALA A 114 -5.91 -8.16 -10.23
C ALA A 114 -5.82 -6.72 -9.75
N ILE A 115 -4.74 -5.98 -10.06
CA ILE A 115 -4.66 -4.54 -9.77
C ILE A 115 -5.83 -3.80 -10.42
N SER A 116 -6.14 -4.08 -11.69
CA SER A 116 -7.26 -3.44 -12.38
C SER A 116 -8.60 -3.66 -11.66
N VAL A 117 -8.84 -4.88 -11.19
CA VAL A 117 -10.04 -5.24 -10.40
C VAL A 117 -10.06 -4.51 -9.06
N VAL A 118 -8.96 -4.53 -8.31
CA VAL A 118 -8.85 -3.87 -7.00
C VAL A 118 -9.05 -2.37 -7.11
N CYS A 119 -8.32 -1.72 -8.01
CA CYS A 119 -8.46 -0.27 -8.23
C CYS A 119 -9.90 0.11 -8.61
N SER A 120 -10.58 -0.70 -9.43
CA SER A 120 -11.90 -0.35 -9.96
C SER A 120 -13.08 -0.75 -9.09
N SER A 121 -12.93 -1.76 -8.22
CA SER A 121 -14.05 -2.39 -7.52
C SER A 121 -13.89 -2.47 -6.01
N HIS A 122 -12.69 -2.24 -5.46
CA HIS A 122 -12.52 -2.09 -4.02
C HIS A 122 -13.28 -0.85 -3.52
N ASN A 123 -13.96 -0.97 -2.38
CA ASN A 123 -14.74 0.12 -1.82
C ASN A 123 -13.83 1.07 -1.02
N TRP A 124 -12.99 1.80 -1.75
CA TRP A 124 -12.01 2.69 -1.16
C TRP A 124 -12.65 3.75 -0.27
N LEU A 125 -12.15 3.87 0.95
CA LEU A 125 -12.44 4.96 1.87
C LEU A 125 -12.01 6.31 1.28
N PRO A 126 -12.61 7.41 1.77
CA PRO A 126 -12.08 8.74 1.50
C PRO A 126 -10.67 8.87 2.09
N GLY A 127 -9.67 9.09 1.23
CA GLY A 127 -8.28 9.28 1.69
C GLY A 127 -7.27 9.08 0.56
N PRO A 128 -5.98 9.22 0.86
CA PRO A 128 -4.90 8.63 0.09
C PRO A 128 -5.13 7.13 -0.12
N ARG A 129 -4.97 6.67 -1.37
CA ARG A 129 -5.13 5.26 -1.74
C ARG A 129 -3.79 4.72 -2.22
N MET A 130 -3.29 3.72 -1.52
CA MET A 130 -2.06 3.06 -1.89
C MET A 130 -2.32 1.58 -2.12
N LEU A 131 -1.69 1.05 -3.16
CA LEU A 131 -1.67 -0.36 -3.47
C LEU A 131 -0.23 -0.84 -3.46
N VAL A 132 0.08 -1.85 -2.64
CA VAL A 132 1.39 -2.51 -2.68
C VAL A 132 1.22 -3.81 -3.45
N VAL A 133 2.04 -4.04 -4.47
CA VAL A 133 2.03 -5.28 -5.25
C VAL A 133 3.40 -5.96 -5.13
N PHE A 134 3.39 -7.27 -4.88
CA PHE A 134 4.57 -8.11 -4.82
C PHE A 134 4.54 -9.13 -5.96
N SER A 135 5.61 -9.21 -6.75
CA SER A 135 5.80 -10.29 -7.73
C SER A 135 7.29 -10.44 -8.09
N ASP A 136 7.68 -11.66 -8.47
CA ASP A 136 8.94 -12.00 -9.15
C ASP A 136 8.74 -12.37 -10.62
N GLU A 137 7.50 -12.31 -11.11
CA GLU A 137 7.07 -12.73 -12.45
C GLU A 137 6.37 -11.59 -13.23
N CYS A 138 6.15 -11.81 -14.52
CA CYS A 138 5.50 -10.84 -15.41
C CYS A 138 4.00 -10.68 -15.08
N ALA A 139 3.37 -9.62 -15.59
CA ALA A 139 2.05 -9.18 -15.17
C ALA A 139 0.84 -10.04 -15.58
N GLU A 140 0.97 -10.90 -16.59
CA GLU A 140 -0.07 -11.81 -17.09
C GLU A 140 0.55 -13.14 -17.54
N GLY A 141 0.18 -14.25 -16.90
CA GLY A 141 0.73 -15.57 -17.21
C GLY A 141 0.30 -16.16 -18.56
N GLY A 142 -0.53 -15.46 -19.33
CA GLY A 142 -1.02 -15.89 -20.63
C GLY A 142 0.11 -16.17 -21.62
N ASN A 143 0.44 -17.46 -21.80
CA ASN A 143 1.30 -18.01 -22.86
C ASN A 143 2.80 -17.82 -22.72
N ASP A 144 3.29 -16.97 -21.82
CA ASP A 144 4.73 -16.86 -21.59
C ASP A 144 5.20 -18.03 -20.72
N VAL A 145 6.19 -18.71 -21.25
CA VAL A 145 6.82 -19.86 -20.63
C VAL A 145 7.25 -19.46 -19.23
N SER A 146 6.65 -20.11 -18.23
CA SER A 146 7.00 -20.12 -16.80
C SER A 146 8.43 -20.61 -16.61
N PHE A 147 9.35 -19.82 -17.11
CA PHE A 147 10.76 -20.06 -17.10
C PHE A 147 11.32 -19.17 -16.00
N PRO A 148 11.88 -19.75 -14.92
CA PRO A 148 12.54 -18.94 -13.91
C PRO A 148 13.56 -18.04 -14.59
N CYS A 149 13.78 -16.85 -14.04
CA CYS A 149 14.68 -15.80 -14.54
C CYS A 149 16.13 -16.23 -14.85
N ASN A 150 16.47 -17.50 -14.61
CA ASN A 150 17.76 -18.14 -14.83
C ASN A 150 17.87 -18.98 -16.12
N VAL A 151 16.84 -19.04 -16.97
CA VAL A 151 16.93 -19.72 -18.28
C VAL A 151 16.85 -18.70 -19.42
N ASP A 152 18.00 -18.44 -20.02
CA ASP A 152 18.12 -17.68 -21.26
C ASP A 152 17.79 -18.63 -22.43
N GLU A 153 16.55 -18.60 -22.93
CA GLU A 153 16.24 -19.18 -24.23
C GLU A 153 16.39 -18.09 -25.32
N PRO A 154 17.37 -18.19 -26.23
CA PRO A 154 17.58 -17.16 -27.24
C PRO A 154 16.35 -17.01 -28.15
N GLY A 155 15.69 -15.85 -28.09
CA GLY A 155 14.54 -15.51 -28.94
C GLY A 155 13.17 -15.62 -28.27
N THR A 156 13.11 -15.91 -26.96
CA THR A 156 11.89 -15.75 -26.17
C THR A 156 11.77 -14.32 -25.66
N VAL A 157 10.62 -13.70 -25.87
CA VAL A 157 10.22 -12.50 -25.11
C VAL A 157 9.76 -13.03 -23.76
N ARG A 158 10.23 -12.44 -22.65
CA ARG A 158 9.97 -12.94 -21.31
C ARG A 158 8.65 -12.42 -20.74
N CYS A 159 8.48 -11.10 -20.77
CA CYS A 159 7.20 -10.44 -20.55
C CYS A 159 6.73 -9.90 -21.90
N GLY A 160 5.62 -10.45 -22.37
CA GLY A 160 5.12 -10.33 -23.72
C GLY A 160 4.07 -9.24 -23.89
N PHE A 161 3.34 -9.34 -25.01
CA PHE A 161 2.30 -8.37 -25.37
C PHE A 161 1.08 -8.42 -24.43
N GLU A 162 0.85 -9.55 -23.76
CA GLU A 162 -0.25 -9.70 -22.82
C GLU A 162 0.10 -9.00 -21.50
N ASP A 163 1.30 -9.20 -20.96
CA ASP A 163 1.81 -8.48 -19.80
C ASP A 163 1.78 -6.96 -19.99
N GLU A 164 2.24 -6.47 -21.15
CA GLU A 164 2.18 -5.04 -21.47
C GLU A 164 0.74 -4.50 -21.41
N GLN A 165 -0.23 -5.27 -21.90
CA GLN A 165 -1.63 -4.87 -21.83
C GLN A 165 -2.19 -4.97 -20.41
N ALA A 166 -1.76 -5.93 -19.60
CA ALA A 166 -2.15 -6.03 -18.19
C ALA A 166 -1.65 -4.82 -17.40
N ILE A 167 -0.39 -4.39 -17.61
CA ILE A 167 0.15 -3.15 -17.06
C ILE A 167 -0.64 -1.93 -17.52
N ASP A 168 -1.00 -1.84 -18.81
CA ASP A 168 -1.79 -0.73 -19.32
C ASP A 168 -3.20 -0.69 -18.70
N ARG A 169 -3.85 -1.84 -18.49
CA ARG A 169 -5.14 -1.96 -17.80
C ARG A 169 -5.02 -1.55 -16.33
N ALA A 170 -4.00 -2.02 -15.63
CA ALA A 170 -3.71 -1.69 -14.24
C ALA A 170 -3.50 -0.18 -14.06
N LEU A 171 -2.65 0.43 -14.88
CA LEU A 171 -2.38 1.86 -14.88
C LEU A 171 -3.63 2.70 -15.13
N LEU A 172 -4.44 2.31 -16.12
CA LEU A 172 -5.69 3.01 -16.41
C LEU A 172 -6.65 2.95 -15.21
N ALA A 173 -6.77 1.80 -14.56
CA ALA A 173 -7.60 1.63 -13.38
C ALA A 173 -7.09 2.45 -12.19
N ALA A 174 -5.78 2.45 -11.95
CA ALA A 174 -5.13 3.20 -10.88
C ALA A 174 -5.34 4.71 -11.05
N LEU A 175 -5.09 5.25 -12.24
CA LEU A 175 -5.27 6.67 -12.56
C LEU A 175 -6.73 7.11 -12.45
N ASN A 176 -7.68 6.29 -12.90
CA ASN A 176 -9.10 6.61 -12.81
C ASN A 176 -9.63 6.64 -11.36
N ASN A 177 -8.93 5.99 -10.44
CA ASN A 177 -9.32 5.84 -9.04
C ASN A 177 -8.35 6.51 -8.06
N ASP A 178 -7.40 7.32 -8.55
CA ASP A 178 -6.39 8.03 -7.75
C ASP A 178 -5.63 7.09 -6.79
N VAL A 179 -5.24 5.92 -7.29
CA VAL A 179 -4.47 4.91 -6.54
C VAL A 179 -3.00 5.00 -6.95
N ARG A 180 -2.11 5.14 -5.96
CA ARG A 180 -0.66 5.09 -6.17
C ARG A 180 -0.12 3.69 -5.88
N ILE A 181 0.77 3.19 -6.73
CA ILE A 181 1.25 1.82 -6.64
C ILE A 181 2.69 1.76 -6.15
N ILE A 182 2.91 1.03 -5.05
CA ILE A 182 4.24 0.61 -4.61
C ILE A 182 4.47 -0.77 -5.21
N ALA A 183 5.26 -0.83 -6.28
CA ALA A 183 5.62 -2.10 -6.91
C ALA A 183 6.87 -2.66 -6.23
N VAL A 184 6.78 -3.90 -5.74
CA VAL A 184 7.87 -4.59 -5.04
C VAL A 184 8.32 -5.77 -5.88
N ALA A 185 9.44 -5.60 -6.57
CA ALA A 185 10.12 -6.66 -7.29
C ALA A 185 10.89 -7.50 -6.26
N THR A 186 10.39 -8.71 -5.99
CA THR A 186 10.94 -9.61 -4.97
C THR A 186 12.17 -10.36 -5.48
N GLU A 187 12.78 -11.15 -4.60
CA GLU A 187 13.88 -12.04 -4.96
C GLU A 187 13.44 -13.01 -6.06
N GLY A 188 14.11 -12.96 -7.22
CA GLY A 188 13.74 -13.76 -8.39
C GLY A 188 13.42 -12.93 -9.62
N ALA A 189 12.98 -11.67 -9.43
CA ALA A 189 12.65 -10.76 -10.54
C ALA A 189 13.85 -10.48 -11.45
N CYS A 190 13.66 -10.65 -12.77
CA CYS A 190 14.61 -10.27 -13.81
C CYS A 190 14.44 -8.80 -14.24
N GLU A 191 15.33 -8.33 -15.12
CA GLU A 191 15.30 -6.95 -15.64
C GLU A 191 13.96 -6.62 -16.31
N GLU A 192 13.38 -7.54 -17.08
CA GLU A 192 12.10 -7.34 -17.75
C GLU A 192 10.93 -7.19 -16.76
N VAL A 193 10.86 -8.02 -15.72
CA VAL A 193 9.84 -7.91 -14.66
C VAL A 193 10.01 -6.58 -13.89
N VAL A 194 11.26 -6.22 -13.58
CA VAL A 194 11.57 -4.94 -12.94
C VAL A 194 11.14 -3.76 -13.81
N ASP A 195 11.32 -3.83 -15.13
CA ASP A 195 10.88 -2.80 -16.07
C ASP A 195 9.35 -2.63 -16.10
N GLU A 196 8.59 -3.71 -16.03
CA GLU A 196 7.12 -3.65 -15.91
C GLU A 196 6.67 -3.02 -14.60
N MET A 197 7.27 -3.45 -13.49
CA MET A 197 7.01 -2.88 -12.18
C MET A 197 7.40 -1.40 -12.10
N HIS A 198 8.50 -1.02 -12.74
CA HIS A 198 8.92 0.36 -12.86
C HIS A 198 7.88 1.19 -13.64
N ARG A 199 7.41 0.67 -14.79
CA ARG A 199 6.35 1.32 -15.58
C ARG A 199 5.07 1.51 -14.78
N LEU A 200 4.67 0.51 -14.01
CA LEU A 200 3.47 0.56 -13.18
C LEU A 200 3.59 1.58 -12.04
N ALA A 201 4.70 1.54 -11.30
CA ALA A 201 4.97 2.45 -10.21
C ALA A 201 5.00 3.90 -10.71
N ASP A 202 5.83 4.20 -11.71
CA ASP A 202 5.95 5.56 -12.25
C ASP A 202 4.63 6.06 -12.87
N GLY A 203 3.94 5.20 -13.62
CA GLY A 203 2.71 5.56 -14.30
C GLY A 203 1.55 5.86 -13.36
N SER A 204 1.56 5.30 -12.14
CA SER A 204 0.58 5.59 -11.09
C SER A 204 0.98 6.74 -10.15
N GLY A 205 2.17 7.33 -10.34
CA GLY A 205 2.74 8.29 -9.38
C GLY A 205 3.18 7.65 -8.06
N GLY A 206 3.42 6.34 -8.08
CA GLY A 206 3.90 5.53 -6.98
C GLY A 206 5.42 5.37 -6.97
N LEU A 207 5.93 4.26 -6.43
CA LEU A 207 7.37 4.00 -6.32
C LEU A 207 7.73 2.52 -6.49
N LEU A 208 8.88 2.26 -7.11
CA LEU A 208 9.46 0.93 -7.20
C LEU A 208 10.33 0.61 -5.97
N LEU A 209 10.30 -0.67 -5.57
CA LEU A 209 11.22 -1.28 -4.63
C LEU A 209 11.77 -2.58 -5.21
N GLU A 210 13.07 -2.60 -5.48
CA GLU A 210 13.78 -3.82 -5.90
C GLU A 210 14.43 -4.47 -4.68
N GLN A 211 13.92 -5.62 -4.24
CA GLN A 211 14.43 -6.34 -3.07
C GLN A 211 15.92 -6.67 -3.22
N SER A 212 16.33 -7.12 -4.41
CA SER A 212 17.72 -7.49 -4.74
C SER A 212 18.74 -6.35 -4.55
N ARG A 213 18.28 -5.10 -4.46
CA ARG A 213 19.12 -3.90 -4.30
C ARG A 213 19.18 -3.37 -2.88
N LEU A 214 18.48 -4.00 -1.93
CA LEU A 214 18.52 -3.63 -0.53
C LEU A 214 19.87 -3.98 0.11
N GLU A 215 20.34 -3.11 1.01
CA GLU A 215 21.52 -3.41 1.83
C GLU A 215 21.23 -4.51 2.86
N ASP A 216 20.03 -4.49 3.44
CA ASP A 216 19.53 -5.52 4.35
C ASP A 216 18.51 -6.42 3.61
N GLN A 217 18.98 -7.60 3.24
CA GLN A 217 18.19 -8.64 2.55
C GLN A 217 17.32 -9.46 3.50
N SER A 218 17.23 -9.10 4.79
CA SER A 218 16.33 -9.78 5.72
C SER A 218 14.88 -9.31 5.55
N SER A 219 13.94 -10.09 6.09
CA SER A 219 12.53 -9.69 6.19
C SER A 219 12.35 -8.33 6.89
N TYR A 220 13.18 -8.03 7.90
CA TYR A 220 13.15 -6.72 8.55
C TYR A 220 13.57 -5.59 7.60
N GLY A 221 14.67 -5.79 6.85
CA GLY A 221 15.15 -4.82 5.87
C GLY A 221 14.15 -4.53 4.76
N LEU A 222 13.53 -5.58 4.21
CA LEU A 222 12.46 -5.44 3.23
C LEU A 222 11.25 -4.69 3.80
N GLY A 223 10.81 -5.04 5.01
CA GLY A 223 9.69 -4.37 5.67
C GLY A 223 9.93 -2.88 5.93
N VAL A 224 11.13 -2.52 6.39
CA VAL A 224 11.54 -1.11 6.56
C VAL A 224 11.55 -0.38 5.22
N ALA A 225 12.09 -1.00 4.17
CA ALA A 225 12.14 -0.37 2.86
C ALA A 225 10.75 -0.13 2.24
N ILE A 226 9.81 -1.06 2.42
CA ILE A 226 8.40 -0.87 2.03
C ILE A 226 7.80 0.30 2.80
N ARG A 227 8.00 0.34 4.13
CA ARG A 227 7.52 1.44 4.97
C ARG A 227 8.07 2.79 4.50
N ASP A 228 9.35 2.87 4.18
CA ASP A 228 9.97 4.08 3.67
C ASP A 228 9.36 4.53 2.34
N ARG A 229 8.88 3.61 1.49
CA ARG A 229 8.16 3.96 0.25
C ARG A 229 6.77 4.51 0.53
N ILE A 230 6.03 3.88 1.45
CA ILE A 230 4.74 4.39 1.92
C ILE A 230 4.94 5.82 2.43
N VAL A 231 5.87 6.01 3.37
CA VAL A 231 6.19 7.32 3.96
C VAL A 231 6.69 8.30 2.91
N SER A 232 7.47 7.89 1.91
CA SER A 232 7.95 8.81 0.87
C SER A 232 6.86 9.26 -0.10
N LEU A 233 5.79 8.48 -0.28
CA LEU A 233 4.62 8.91 -1.04
C LEU A 233 3.72 9.82 -0.21
N MET A 234 3.83 9.77 1.12
CA MET A 234 3.06 10.63 2.01
C MET A 234 3.32 12.11 1.74
N PRO A 235 4.54 12.67 1.61
CA PRO A 235 4.76 14.09 1.31
C PRO A 235 3.98 14.69 0.14
N ASP A 236 3.59 13.91 -0.87
CA ASP A 236 2.69 14.38 -1.93
C ASP A 236 1.22 14.42 -1.50
N PHE A 237 0.88 13.68 -0.44
CA PHE A 237 -0.33 13.80 0.37
C PHE A 237 -0.17 14.79 1.53
N TRP A 238 1.01 15.37 1.79
CA TRP A 238 1.18 16.43 2.82
C TRP A 238 0.73 17.81 2.29
N SER A 239 0.16 17.85 1.09
CA SER A 239 -0.80 18.88 0.70
C SER A 239 -2.20 18.63 1.27
N SER A 240 -2.46 17.50 1.95
CA SER A 240 -3.66 17.31 2.75
C SER A 240 -3.37 17.82 4.15
N CYS A 241 -3.81 19.04 4.40
CA CYS A 241 -4.08 19.47 5.75
C CYS A 241 -5.15 18.51 6.20
N CYS A 242 -4.85 17.71 7.21
CA CYS A 242 -5.81 16.77 7.77
C CYS A 242 -7.08 17.49 8.22
N GLU A 243 -6.95 18.78 8.46
CA GLU A 243 -8.01 19.69 8.83
C GLU A 243 -8.70 20.34 7.62
N ASP A 244 -8.32 20.01 6.38
CA ASP A 244 -9.03 20.32 5.12
C ASP A 244 -9.85 19.09 4.69
N PHE A 245 -11.00 18.92 5.35
CA PHE A 245 -11.89 17.78 5.15
C PHE A 245 -12.61 17.85 3.80
N ASN A 246 -12.81 19.04 3.25
CA ASN A 246 -13.52 19.24 1.99
C ASN A 246 -12.58 19.21 0.75
N ARG A 247 -11.26 19.22 0.98
CA ARG A 247 -10.18 19.18 -0.01
C ARG A 247 -10.22 20.36 -0.98
N ASP A 248 -10.59 21.54 -0.50
CA ASP A 248 -10.60 22.76 -1.31
C ASP A 248 -9.24 23.49 -1.33
N GLY A 249 -8.24 22.94 -0.63
CA GLY A 249 -6.90 23.47 -0.52
C GLY A 249 -6.74 24.51 0.60
N MET A 250 -7.76 24.71 1.43
CA MET A 250 -7.75 25.62 2.57
C MET A 250 -8.39 24.98 3.80
N VAL A 251 -7.73 25.07 4.95
CA VAL A 251 -8.37 24.81 6.25
C VAL A 251 -9.18 26.03 6.64
N GLY A 252 -10.50 25.90 6.64
CA GLY A 252 -11.38 27.03 6.83
C GLY A 252 -12.72 26.73 7.49
N ALA A 253 -13.69 27.59 7.19
CA ALA A 253 -15.00 27.53 7.83
C ALA A 253 -15.81 26.28 7.42
N ALA A 254 -15.54 25.72 6.24
CA ALA A 254 -16.18 24.49 5.80
C ALA A 254 -15.72 23.30 6.65
N ASP A 255 -14.42 23.23 6.93
CA ASP A 255 -13.83 22.15 7.73
C ASP A 255 -14.19 22.28 9.20
N LEU A 256 -14.23 23.51 9.71
CA LEU A 256 -14.77 23.79 11.04
C LEU A 256 -16.22 23.31 11.17
N ALA A 257 -17.03 23.50 10.12
CA ALA A 257 -18.41 22.99 10.14
C ALA A 257 -18.44 21.46 10.21
N THR A 258 -17.49 20.76 9.60
CA THR A 258 -17.33 19.30 9.70
C THR A 258 -17.06 18.89 11.16
N ILE A 259 -16.07 19.48 11.84
CA ILE A 259 -15.80 19.19 13.27
C ILE A 259 -17.03 19.45 14.14
N LEU A 260 -17.69 20.58 13.95
CA LEU A 260 -18.88 20.93 14.75
C LEU A 260 -20.06 19.99 14.47
N SER A 261 -20.14 19.42 13.27
CA SER A 261 -21.19 18.45 12.92
C SER A 261 -20.96 17.08 13.55
N SER A 262 -19.70 16.69 13.73
CA SER A 262 -19.29 15.41 14.34
C SER A 262 -19.01 15.54 15.84
N TRP A 263 -19.31 16.67 16.47
CA TRP A 263 -18.97 16.95 17.87
C TRP A 263 -19.54 15.91 18.84
N GLY A 264 -18.68 15.35 19.69
CA GLY A 264 -18.99 14.34 20.69
C GLY A 264 -19.25 12.94 20.12
N THR A 265 -18.95 12.71 18.85
CA THR A 265 -18.96 11.37 18.23
C THR A 265 -17.60 10.69 18.35
N GLU A 266 -17.54 9.41 18.03
CA GLU A 266 -16.31 8.60 17.95
C GLU A 266 -15.86 8.47 16.49
N ASP A 267 -16.17 9.47 15.64
CA ASP A 267 -15.81 9.46 14.22
C ASP A 267 -14.30 9.61 14.05
N ALA A 268 -13.62 8.48 13.84
CA ALA A 268 -12.18 8.40 13.66
C ALA A 268 -11.66 9.24 12.48
N ALA A 269 -12.51 9.60 11.51
CA ALA A 269 -12.09 10.46 10.41
C ALA A 269 -11.97 11.94 10.81
N ILE A 270 -12.62 12.34 11.91
CA ILE A 270 -12.68 13.72 12.40
C ILE A 270 -11.98 13.89 13.77
N ASP A 271 -11.71 12.79 14.47
CA ASP A 271 -10.87 12.71 15.68
C ASP A 271 -9.39 12.86 15.31
N LEU A 272 -9.01 14.11 15.03
CA LEU A 272 -7.68 14.54 14.66
C LEU A 272 -6.65 14.25 15.75
N ASP A 273 -6.99 14.25 17.03
CA ASP A 273 -6.03 14.00 18.11
C ASP A 273 -6.05 12.56 18.66
N GLN A 274 -6.91 11.69 18.11
CA GLN A 274 -7.09 10.29 18.49
C GLN A 274 -7.41 10.11 19.98
N SER A 275 -8.13 11.06 20.57
CA SER A 275 -8.58 10.94 21.95
C SER A 275 -9.70 9.91 22.12
N GLY A 276 -10.26 9.42 21.01
CA GLY A 276 -11.43 8.54 20.95
C GLY A 276 -12.74 9.31 20.92
N GLN A 277 -12.71 10.64 20.76
CA GLN A 277 -13.90 11.48 20.69
C GLN A 277 -13.61 12.79 19.96
N VAL A 278 -14.50 13.20 19.07
CA VAL A 278 -14.41 14.51 18.41
C VAL A 278 -14.76 15.60 19.41
N ASP A 279 -13.77 16.35 19.89
CA ASP A 279 -13.96 17.38 20.90
C ASP A 279 -13.11 18.65 20.68
N VAL A 280 -12.83 19.36 21.77
CA VAL A 280 -12.06 20.61 21.75
C VAL A 280 -10.60 20.39 21.36
N GLY A 281 -10.06 19.19 21.54
CA GLY A 281 -8.73 18.79 21.08
C GLY A 281 -8.63 18.91 19.56
N ASP A 282 -9.57 18.32 18.84
CA ASP A 282 -9.64 18.37 17.37
C ASP A 282 -9.86 19.78 16.84
N LEU A 283 -10.74 20.54 17.49
CA LEU A 283 -10.94 21.96 17.16
C LEU A 283 -9.64 22.75 17.34
N GLY A 284 -8.88 22.46 18.39
CA GLY A 284 -7.57 23.07 18.63
C GLY A 284 -6.58 22.77 17.51
N ARG A 285 -6.60 21.53 16.99
CA ARG A 285 -5.80 21.14 15.82
C ARG A 285 -6.21 21.90 14.57
N LEU A 286 -7.50 21.92 14.22
CA LEU A 286 -8.03 22.64 13.06
C LEU A 286 -7.70 24.14 13.07
N LEU A 287 -7.89 24.80 14.21
CA LEU A 287 -7.59 26.23 14.32
C LEU A 287 -6.09 26.52 14.21
N SER A 288 -5.24 25.57 14.58
CA SER A 288 -3.78 25.70 14.45
C SER A 288 -3.33 25.58 12.98
N ALA A 289 -4.09 24.86 12.15
CA ALA A 289 -3.85 24.67 10.73
C ALA A 289 -4.57 25.69 9.83
N TRP A 290 -5.30 26.66 10.39
CA TRP A 290 -6.15 27.58 9.64
C TRP A 290 -5.41 28.37 8.55
N GLY A 291 -5.88 28.27 7.30
CA GLY A 291 -5.31 28.97 6.16
C GLY A 291 -5.04 28.06 4.96
N ASP A 292 -4.17 28.53 4.05
CA ASP A 292 -3.76 27.77 2.87
C ASP A 292 -3.08 26.46 3.29
N CYS A 293 -3.46 25.38 2.63
CA CYS A 293 -2.78 24.12 2.76
C CYS A 293 -1.63 23.99 1.75
N ARG A 294 -0.38 23.93 2.21
CA ARG A 294 0.82 23.84 1.35
C ARG A 294 1.94 23.03 1.96
#